data_AF-A0A6M4GW89-F1
#
_entry.id   AF-A0A6M4GW89-F1
#
_cell.length_a   1.000
_cell.length_b   1.000
_cell.length_c   1.000
_cell.angle_alpha   90.00
_cell.angle_beta   90.00
_cell.angle_gamma   90.00
#
_symmetry.space_group_name_H-M   'P 1'
#
loop_
_entity.id
_entity.type
_entity.pdbx_description
1 polymer ?
#
loop_
_entity_poly.entity_id
_entity_poly.type
_entity_poly.pdbx_seq_one_letter_code
_entity_poly.pdbx_strand_id
1 'polypeptide(L)'
;MRALLPVIAAALAFFAADALAITKCIDKAGKVTYQDGKCPDDSKTDALKTPIPLSPPPMSSGSAESSGSSGSSGSGGSTEPTGTEDPAMMELAGTQSTFDNCDVASPGFTGRNGETYIGWRTQAGTLLSKWEATPEYQRAVENGRAKFRNNVVPSSIALQNFAKTCETQFLPGMKNALRK
;
A
#
# COMPACT_ATOMS: atom_id res chain seq x y z
N MET A 1 -60.00 -18.71 0.30
CA MET A 1 -58.55 -19.01 0.52
C MET A 1 -57.97 -19.25 -0.86
N ARG A 2 -56.90 -18.63 -1.37
CA ARG A 2 -55.72 -17.95 -0.81
C ARG A 2 -55.18 -17.01 -1.91
N ALA A 3 -54.42 -16.01 -1.48
CA ALA A 3 -53.96 -14.84 -2.21
C ALA A 3 -53.06 -15.11 -3.44
N LEU A 4 -53.14 -14.16 -4.38
CA LEU A 4 -52.19 -13.91 -5.47
C LEU A 4 -50.79 -13.60 -4.88
N LEU A 5 -49.77 -14.35 -5.29
CA LEU A 5 -48.36 -14.12 -4.96
C LEU A 5 -47.74 -13.13 -5.97
N PRO A 6 -46.94 -12.14 -5.52
CA PRO A 6 -46.26 -11.22 -6.42
C PRO A 6 -45.01 -11.86 -7.04
N VAL A 7 -44.84 -11.65 -8.34
CA VAL A 7 -43.61 -11.90 -9.10
C VAL A 7 -42.56 -10.89 -8.62
N ILE A 8 -41.61 -11.33 -7.79
CA ILE A 8 -40.43 -10.53 -7.44
C ILE A 8 -39.37 -10.79 -8.51
N ALA A 9 -39.24 -9.83 -9.43
CA ALA A 9 -38.13 -9.74 -10.35
C ALA A 9 -36.85 -9.41 -9.57
N ALA A 10 -36.03 -10.43 -9.29
CA ALA A 10 -34.68 -10.22 -8.80
C ALA A 10 -33.78 -9.84 -9.99
N ALA A 11 -33.57 -8.54 -10.16
CA ALA A 11 -32.54 -7.99 -11.03
C ALA A 11 -31.16 -8.44 -10.52
N LEU A 12 -30.60 -9.48 -11.13
CA LEU A 12 -29.18 -9.84 -10.99
C LEU A 12 -28.35 -8.83 -11.79
N ALA A 13 -28.16 -7.65 -11.22
CA ALA A 13 -27.23 -6.67 -11.74
C ALA A 13 -25.79 -7.07 -11.38
N PHE A 14 -25.03 -7.42 -12.41
CA PHE A 14 -23.58 -7.29 -12.57
C PHE A 14 -22.76 -7.02 -11.29
N PHE A 15 -22.08 -8.05 -10.79
CA PHE A 15 -20.75 -7.86 -10.24
C PHE A 15 -19.76 -8.25 -11.32
N ALA A 16 -19.36 -7.27 -12.12
CA ALA A 16 -18.09 -7.37 -12.84
C ALA A 16 -17.03 -7.58 -11.77
N ALA A 17 -16.38 -8.73 -11.79
CA ALA A 17 -15.24 -9.02 -10.94
C ALA A 17 -14.08 -8.14 -11.41
N ASP A 18 -14.00 -6.92 -10.88
CA ASP A 18 -12.77 -6.14 -10.93
C ASP A 18 -11.67 -6.98 -10.27
N ALA A 19 -10.63 -7.23 -11.06
CA ALA A 19 -9.57 -8.17 -10.80
C ALA A 19 -9.03 -8.09 -9.36
N LEU A 20 -9.18 -9.18 -8.60
CA LEU A 20 -8.40 -9.69 -7.45
C LEU A 20 -7.30 -8.80 -6.84
N ALA A 21 -7.57 -7.53 -6.56
CA ALA A 21 -6.69 -6.64 -5.82
C ALA A 21 -7.19 -6.63 -4.36
N ILE A 22 -6.49 -7.37 -3.50
CA ILE A 22 -6.70 -7.31 -2.06
C ILE A 22 -6.45 -5.86 -1.65
N THR A 23 -7.50 -5.20 -1.19
CA THR A 23 -7.52 -3.80 -0.84
C THR A 23 -7.19 -3.66 0.64
N LYS A 24 -6.28 -2.74 0.97
CA LYS A 24 -6.01 -2.37 2.36
C LYS A 24 -6.98 -1.28 2.77
N CYS A 25 -7.74 -1.56 3.82
CA CYS A 25 -8.74 -0.69 4.39
C CYS A 25 -8.31 -0.26 5.78
N ILE A 26 -8.49 1.02 6.09
CA ILE A 26 -8.21 1.61 7.39
C ILE A 26 -9.53 2.15 7.93
N ASP A 27 -10.03 1.56 9.01
CA ASP A 27 -11.28 2.01 9.63
C ASP A 27 -11.08 3.33 10.41
N LYS A 28 -12.17 3.89 10.94
CA LYS A 28 -12.16 5.11 11.76
C LYS A 28 -11.32 4.98 13.05
N ALA A 29 -11.11 3.77 13.54
CA ALA A 29 -10.27 3.48 14.70
C ALA A 29 -8.79 3.33 14.32
N GLY A 30 -8.44 3.42 13.03
CA GLY A 30 -7.08 3.21 12.53
C GLY A 30 -6.72 1.73 12.36
N LYS A 31 -7.68 0.82 12.50
CA LYS A 31 -7.47 -0.62 12.31
C LYS A 31 -7.28 -0.91 10.83
N VAL A 32 -6.25 -1.69 10.53
CA VAL A 32 -5.96 -2.12 9.17
C VAL A 32 -6.61 -3.49 8.90
N THR A 33 -7.37 -3.57 7.83
CA THR A 33 -7.84 -4.84 7.25
C THR A 33 -7.36 -4.96 5.81
N TYR A 34 -7.12 -6.19 5.38
CA TYR A 34 -6.83 -6.52 3.98
C TYR A 34 -7.97 -7.42 3.53
N GLN A 35 -8.69 -7.05 2.46
CA GLN A 35 -9.87 -7.77 2.01
C GLN A 35 -9.98 -7.79 0.49
N ASP A 36 -10.69 -8.77 -0.05
CA ASP A 36 -11.05 -8.77 -1.47
C ASP A 36 -12.18 -7.75 -1.73
N GLY A 37 -12.02 -6.90 -2.75
CA GLY A 37 -13.04 -5.91 -3.13
C GLY A 37 -12.97 -4.58 -2.36
N LYS A 38 -14.03 -3.76 -2.51
CA LYS A 38 -14.11 -2.38 -1.98
C LYS A 38 -14.02 -2.36 -0.44
N CYS A 39 -13.36 -1.35 0.12
CA CYS A 39 -13.45 -1.04 1.55
C CYS A 39 -14.87 -0.66 1.97
N PRO A 40 -15.26 -0.93 3.23
CA PRO A 40 -16.49 -0.39 3.80
C PRO A 40 -16.56 1.14 3.65
N ASP A 41 -17.76 1.71 3.49
CA ASP A 41 -17.92 3.14 3.17
C ASP A 41 -17.36 4.09 4.24
N ASP A 42 -17.16 3.59 5.46
CA ASP A 42 -16.55 4.32 6.58
C ASP A 42 -15.04 4.10 6.73
N SER A 43 -14.43 3.33 5.80
CA SER A 43 -13.01 2.98 5.81
C SER A 43 -12.26 3.69 4.68
N LYS A 44 -11.04 4.17 4.96
CA LYS A 44 -10.13 4.71 3.96
C LYS A 44 -9.44 3.56 3.22
N THR A 45 -9.45 3.59 1.89
CA THR A 45 -8.58 2.73 1.09
C THR A 45 -7.18 3.32 1.08
N ASP A 46 -6.20 2.52 1.48
CA ASP A 46 -4.79 2.84 1.28
C ASP A 46 -4.25 1.77 0.33
N ALA A 47 -3.59 2.15 -0.77
CA ALA A 47 -2.91 1.14 -1.58
C ALA A 47 -1.79 0.54 -0.73
N LEU A 48 -1.55 -0.78 -0.79
CA LEU A 48 -0.18 -1.20 -0.45
C LEU A 48 0.72 -0.46 -1.43
N LYS A 49 1.71 0.24 -0.89
CA LYS A 49 2.69 0.98 -1.70
C LYS A 49 3.38 -0.02 -2.63
N THR A 50 2.87 -0.14 -3.84
CA THR A 50 3.58 -0.73 -4.96
C THR A 50 4.72 0.23 -5.27
N PRO A 51 5.98 -0.25 -5.33
CA PRO A 51 7.11 0.63 -5.57
C PRO A 51 6.91 1.44 -6.85
N ILE A 52 7.10 2.76 -6.79
CA ILE A 52 7.16 3.58 -8.00
C ILE A 52 8.30 3.09 -8.90
N PRO A 53 8.10 3.05 -10.22
CA PRO A 53 9.19 3.17 -11.16
C PRO A 53 9.93 4.49 -10.91
N LEU A 54 11.19 4.42 -10.50
CA LEU A 54 12.00 5.61 -10.30
C LEU A 54 12.52 6.08 -11.66
N SER A 55 11.74 6.92 -12.34
CA SER A 55 12.27 7.64 -13.50
C SER A 55 13.38 8.61 -13.06
N PRO A 56 14.46 8.79 -13.84
CA PRO A 56 15.48 9.79 -13.54
C PRO A 56 14.85 11.19 -13.48
N PRO A 57 15.38 12.10 -12.63
CA PRO A 57 14.77 13.40 -12.43
C PRO A 57 14.72 14.18 -13.76
N PRO A 58 13.56 14.70 -14.19
CA PRO A 58 13.55 15.67 -15.26
C PRO A 58 14.26 16.93 -14.77
N MET A 59 15.37 17.27 -15.43
CA MET A 59 15.96 18.60 -15.33
C MET A 59 14.87 19.64 -15.65
N SER A 60 14.79 20.65 -14.80
CA SER A 60 13.87 21.79 -14.92
C SER A 60 13.88 22.38 -16.34
N SER A 61 12.71 22.44 -16.98
CA SER A 61 12.37 23.48 -17.96
C SER A 61 10.86 23.65 -17.97
N GLY A 62 10.41 24.85 -17.64
CA GLY A 62 9.00 25.18 -17.53
C GLY A 62 8.27 25.13 -18.86
N SER A 63 6.98 24.79 -18.79
CA SER A 63 5.88 25.54 -19.40
C SER A 63 4.57 24.95 -18.89
N ALA A 64 3.63 25.85 -18.65
CA ALA A 64 2.34 25.61 -18.02
C ALA A 64 1.35 24.84 -18.90
N GLU A 65 0.28 24.40 -18.22
CA GLU A 65 -1.06 24.11 -18.70
C GLU A 65 -1.37 22.75 -19.37
N SER A 66 -2.01 21.89 -18.57
CA SER A 66 -3.41 21.47 -18.82
C SER A 66 -4.00 20.74 -17.60
N SER A 67 -5.05 21.34 -17.01
CA SER A 67 -6.26 20.70 -16.43
C SER A 67 -6.07 19.50 -15.47
N GLY A 68 -6.17 19.54 -14.13
CA GLY A 68 -7.12 20.23 -13.24
C GLY A 68 -8.45 19.46 -13.13
N SER A 69 -9.00 19.01 -12.00
CA SER A 69 -8.56 18.63 -10.64
C SER A 69 -9.79 18.09 -9.90
N SER A 70 -9.64 17.04 -9.08
CA SER A 70 -10.35 16.77 -7.81
C SER A 70 -9.79 15.42 -7.29
N GLY A 71 -8.84 15.32 -6.36
CA GLY A 71 -8.38 16.26 -5.35
C GLY A 71 -9.07 15.96 -4.01
N SER A 72 -8.45 15.12 -3.18
CA SER A 72 -8.42 15.35 -1.72
C SER A 72 -7.40 14.45 -1.03
N SER A 73 -6.22 15.03 -0.86
CA SER A 73 -5.38 14.84 0.31
C SER A 73 -6.25 14.91 1.57
N GLY A 74 -6.26 13.83 2.36
CA GLY A 74 -6.98 13.75 3.62
C GLY A 74 -6.08 13.28 4.74
N SER A 75 -5.30 14.21 5.31
CA SER A 75 -4.60 14.08 6.59
C SER A 75 -5.47 13.50 7.70
N GLY A 76 -4.84 12.80 8.65
CA GLY A 76 -5.37 12.48 9.99
C GLY A 76 -5.37 10.97 10.27
N GLY A 77 -4.71 10.44 11.31
CA GLY A 77 -4.09 11.07 12.48
C GLY A 77 -2.57 10.86 12.55
N SER A 78 -1.87 11.98 12.44
CA SER A 78 -0.49 12.19 12.83
C SER A 78 -0.49 12.64 14.30
N THR A 79 0.46 12.15 15.09
CA THR A 79 1.18 13.06 15.98
C THR A 79 1.76 14.14 15.07
N GLU A 80 1.46 15.41 15.36
CA GLU A 80 1.88 16.62 14.66
C GLU A 80 3.23 16.47 13.90
N PRO A 81 3.26 16.57 12.56
CA PRO A 81 4.51 16.63 11.83
C PRO A 81 5.02 18.07 11.86
N THR A 82 6.05 18.32 12.66
CA THR A 82 6.90 19.50 12.50
C THR A 82 7.59 19.40 11.14
N GLY A 83 7.01 20.00 10.10
CA GLY A 83 7.54 20.01 8.72
C GLY A 83 7.02 18.85 7.86
N THR A 84 6.55 19.16 6.66
CA THR A 84 6.04 18.18 5.68
C THR A 84 7.13 17.16 5.33
N GLU A 85 6.99 15.92 5.78
CA GLU A 85 7.93 14.83 5.45
C GLU A 85 7.96 14.59 3.93
N ASP A 86 9.15 14.42 3.36
CA ASP A 86 9.35 14.25 1.91
C ASP A 86 8.60 13.01 1.38
N PRO A 87 7.72 13.16 0.36
CA PRO A 87 6.95 12.04 -0.16
C PRO A 87 7.78 10.86 -0.66
N ALA A 88 8.94 11.12 -1.28
CA ALA A 88 9.84 10.08 -1.78
C ALA A 88 10.53 9.34 -0.62
N MET A 89 10.84 10.04 0.48
CA MET A 89 11.34 9.39 1.70
C MET A 89 10.29 8.43 2.26
N MET A 90 9.04 8.89 2.38
CA MET A 90 7.92 8.09 2.92
C MET A 90 7.53 6.90 2.04
N GLU A 91 7.77 7.00 0.74
CA GLU A 91 7.64 5.91 -0.22
C GLU A 91 8.69 4.81 0.03
N LEU A 92 9.97 5.19 0.08
CA LEU A 92 11.09 4.27 0.29
C LEU A 92 10.96 3.55 1.63
N ALA A 93 10.65 4.30 2.69
CA ALA A 93 10.43 3.74 4.03
C ALA A 93 9.21 2.80 4.05
N GLY A 94 8.16 3.14 3.30
CA GLY A 94 6.97 2.30 3.14
C GLY A 94 7.28 0.98 2.42
N THR A 95 8.09 1.01 1.36
CA THR A 95 8.50 -0.18 0.62
C THR A 95 9.39 -1.08 1.48
N GLN A 96 10.40 -0.51 2.16
CA GLN A 96 11.28 -1.26 3.06
C GLN A 96 10.50 -1.91 4.21
N SER A 97 9.68 -1.15 4.93
CA SER A 97 8.87 -1.71 6.02
C SER A 97 7.86 -2.76 5.53
N THR A 98 7.30 -2.62 4.33
CA THR A 98 6.43 -3.65 3.74
C THR A 98 7.19 -4.94 3.45
N PHE A 99 8.40 -4.85 2.86
CA PHE A 99 9.24 -6.02 2.61
C PHE A 99 9.60 -6.74 3.92
N ASP A 100 9.99 -6.00 4.96
CA ASP A 100 10.29 -6.57 6.28
C ASP A 100 9.08 -7.27 6.90
N ASN A 101 7.90 -6.64 6.82
CA ASN A 101 6.65 -7.21 7.35
C ASN A 101 6.23 -8.47 6.59
N CYS A 102 6.59 -8.59 5.30
CA CYS A 102 6.28 -9.78 4.51
C CYS A 102 7.02 -11.02 5.02
N ASP A 103 8.22 -10.89 5.61
CA ASP A 103 8.91 -12.02 6.22
C ASP A 103 8.23 -12.49 7.52
N VAL A 104 7.67 -11.54 8.28
CA VAL A 104 6.87 -11.86 9.47
C VAL A 104 5.56 -12.56 9.09
N ALA A 105 4.90 -12.12 8.02
CA ALA A 105 3.61 -12.68 7.58
C ALA A 105 3.73 -13.98 6.78
N SER A 106 4.83 -14.14 6.03
CA SER A 106 5.13 -15.29 5.18
C SER A 106 6.56 -15.75 5.48
N PRO A 107 6.76 -16.67 6.44
CA PRO A 107 8.09 -17.10 6.84
C PRO A 107 8.98 -17.52 5.66
N GLY A 108 10.22 -17.02 5.65
CA GLY A 108 11.20 -17.26 4.59
C GLY A 108 10.97 -16.46 3.31
N PHE A 109 10.04 -15.48 3.32
CA PHE A 109 9.81 -14.60 2.19
C PHE A 109 11.07 -13.82 1.81
N THR A 110 11.85 -13.33 2.78
CA THR A 110 13.12 -12.64 2.48
C THR A 110 14.13 -13.59 1.84
N GLY A 111 14.18 -14.86 2.28
CA GLY A 111 15.05 -15.85 1.66
C GLY A 111 14.70 -16.14 0.19
N ARG A 112 13.41 -16.20 -0.14
CA ARG A 112 12.94 -16.45 -1.52
C ARG A 112 13.04 -15.23 -2.43
N ASN A 113 12.98 -14.02 -1.87
CA ASN A 113 12.78 -12.78 -2.65
C ASN A 113 13.84 -11.71 -2.42
N GLY A 114 14.89 -12.03 -1.65
CA GLY A 114 15.97 -11.10 -1.30
C GLY A 114 16.65 -10.49 -2.51
N GLU A 115 16.87 -11.25 -3.59
CA GLU A 115 17.45 -10.72 -4.83
C GLU A 115 16.59 -9.62 -5.47
N THR A 116 15.26 -9.79 -5.47
CA THR A 116 14.34 -8.76 -5.99
C THR A 116 14.42 -7.50 -5.13
N TYR A 117 14.53 -7.65 -3.82
CA TYR A 117 14.68 -6.51 -2.90
C TYR A 117 16.03 -5.80 -3.05
N ILE A 118 17.12 -6.55 -3.19
CA ILE A 118 18.46 -5.99 -3.47
C ILE A 118 18.45 -5.23 -4.80
N GLY A 119 17.82 -5.78 -5.84
CA GLY A 119 17.63 -5.08 -7.11
C GLY A 119 16.92 -3.75 -6.91
N TRP A 120 15.82 -3.74 -6.14
CA TRP A 120 15.04 -2.52 -5.90
C TRP A 120 15.85 -1.48 -5.12
N ARG A 121 16.57 -1.91 -4.08
CA ARG A 121 17.48 -1.05 -3.33
C ARG A 121 18.58 -0.46 -4.20
N THR A 122 19.12 -1.25 -5.13
CA THR A 122 20.14 -0.79 -6.07
C THR A 122 19.60 0.32 -6.99
N GLN A 123 18.40 0.12 -7.55
CA GLN A 123 17.74 1.13 -8.38
C GLN A 123 17.37 2.40 -7.58
N ALA A 124 16.99 2.23 -6.31
CA ALA A 124 16.68 3.32 -5.38
C ALA A 124 17.92 3.99 -4.77
N GLY A 125 19.14 3.56 -5.13
CA GLY A 125 20.39 3.90 -4.44
C GLY A 125 20.62 5.39 -4.23
N THR A 126 20.30 6.25 -5.21
CA THR A 126 20.46 7.71 -5.08
C THR A 126 19.53 8.33 -4.04
N LEU A 127 18.30 7.83 -3.92
CA LEU A 127 17.37 8.34 -2.92
C LEU A 127 17.63 7.71 -1.54
N LEU A 128 18.03 6.42 -1.50
CA LEU A 128 18.42 5.76 -0.26
C LEU A 128 19.68 6.40 0.34
N SER A 129 20.68 6.78 -0.46
CA SER A 129 21.88 7.47 0.07
C SER A 129 21.55 8.82 0.69
N LYS A 130 20.51 9.51 0.21
CA LYS A 130 20.01 10.77 0.79
C LYS A 130 19.31 10.56 2.13
N TRP A 131 18.52 9.51 2.28
CA TRP A 131 17.57 9.38 3.38
C TRP A 131 17.88 8.28 4.39
N GLU A 132 18.48 7.17 3.97
CA GLU A 132 18.53 5.95 4.77
C GLU A 132 19.27 6.12 6.10
N ALA A 133 20.30 6.96 6.13
CA ALA A 133 21.04 7.25 7.35
C ALA A 133 20.35 8.25 8.29
N THR A 134 19.24 8.89 7.87
CA THR A 134 18.62 9.94 8.67
C THR A 134 17.65 9.37 9.72
N PRO A 135 17.53 10.01 10.90
CA PRO A 135 16.58 9.59 11.93
C PRO A 135 15.13 9.57 11.45
N GLU A 136 14.75 10.49 10.56
CA GLU A 136 13.39 10.60 10.03
C GLU A 136 13.02 9.37 9.20
N TYR A 137 13.93 8.92 8.34
CA TYR A 137 13.72 7.70 7.55
C TYR A 137 13.61 6.46 8.44
N GLN A 138 14.53 6.31 9.40
CA GLN A 138 14.50 5.18 10.34
C GLN A 138 13.21 5.15 11.17
N ARG A 139 12.75 6.32 11.61
CA ARG A 139 11.46 6.48 12.30
C ARG A 139 10.29 6.13 11.38
N ALA A 140 10.32 6.53 10.11
CA ALA A 140 9.27 6.19 9.15
C ALA A 140 9.19 4.67 8.89
N VAL A 141 10.33 4.00 8.73
CA VAL A 141 10.41 2.53 8.59
C VAL A 141 9.85 1.85 9.84
N GLU A 142 10.30 2.25 11.04
CA GLU A 142 9.85 1.64 12.29
C GLU A 142 8.36 1.89 12.55
N ASN A 143 7.85 3.08 12.22
CA ASN A 143 6.41 3.37 12.28
C ASN A 143 5.61 2.43 11.37
N GLY A 144 6.11 2.11 10.17
CA GLY A 144 5.50 1.14 9.27
C GLY A 144 5.45 -0.28 9.87
N ARG A 145 6.57 -0.73 10.46
CA ARG A 145 6.68 -2.02 11.15
C ARG A 145 5.76 -2.09 12.37
N ALA A 146 5.77 -1.06 13.22
CA ALA A 146 4.93 -0.97 14.41
C ALA A 146 3.44 -1.00 14.06
N LYS A 147 3.01 -0.28 13.01
CA LYS A 147 1.63 -0.33 12.52
C LYS A 147 1.22 -1.75 12.11
N PHE A 148 2.08 -2.48 11.42
CA PHE A 148 1.82 -3.88 11.07
C PHE A 148 1.72 -4.77 12.31
N ARG A 149 2.69 -4.67 13.25
CA ARG A 149 2.68 -5.45 14.49
C ARG A 149 1.44 -5.20 15.35
N ASN A 150 0.96 -3.97 15.41
CA ASN A 150 -0.16 -3.62 16.27
C ASN A 150 -1.53 -3.89 15.63
N ASN A 151 -1.66 -3.79 14.31
CA ASN A 151 -2.96 -3.87 13.64
C ASN A 151 -3.20 -5.15 12.84
N VAL A 152 -2.13 -5.80 12.38
CA VAL A 152 -2.21 -6.93 11.45
C VAL A 152 -1.88 -8.24 12.16
N VAL A 153 -0.75 -8.31 12.87
CA VAL A 153 -0.30 -9.53 13.57
C VAL A 153 -1.34 -10.11 14.54
N PRO A 154 -2.09 -9.31 15.34
CA PRO A 154 -3.06 -9.86 16.28
C PRO A 154 -4.28 -10.53 15.60
N SER A 155 -4.48 -10.32 14.29
CA SER A 155 -5.59 -10.88 13.53
C SER A 155 -5.09 -11.92 12.54
N SER A 156 -5.40 -13.19 12.77
CA SER A 156 -4.99 -14.30 11.88
C SER A 156 -5.51 -14.13 10.45
N ILE A 157 -6.69 -13.51 10.27
CA ILE A 157 -7.26 -13.22 8.95
C ILE A 157 -6.47 -12.09 8.28
N ALA A 158 -6.20 -10.99 9.00
CA ALA A 158 -5.46 -9.87 8.43
C ALA A 158 -4.01 -10.27 8.09
N LEU A 159 -3.39 -11.11 8.92
CA LEU A 159 -2.06 -11.66 8.69
C LEU A 159 -2.01 -12.54 7.44
N GLN A 160 -2.97 -13.45 7.27
CA GLN A 160 -3.07 -14.29 6.07
C GLN A 160 -3.31 -13.46 4.80
N ASN A 161 -4.19 -12.47 4.87
CA ASN A 161 -4.47 -11.60 3.73
C ASN A 161 -3.27 -10.71 3.38
N PHE A 162 -2.52 -10.23 4.38
CA PHE A 162 -1.27 -9.52 4.15
C PHE A 162 -0.22 -10.43 3.49
N ALA A 163 -0.05 -11.67 3.98
CA ALA A 163 0.85 -12.65 3.39
C ALA A 163 0.51 -12.94 1.92
N LYS A 164 -0.78 -13.14 1.60
CA LYS A 164 -1.26 -13.27 0.22
C LYS A 164 -0.90 -12.03 -0.61
N THR A 165 -1.05 -10.84 -0.03
CA THR A 165 -0.76 -9.57 -0.72
C THR A 165 0.72 -9.35 -0.99
N CYS A 166 1.61 -9.83 -0.10
CA CYS A 166 3.04 -9.84 -0.33
C CYS A 166 3.41 -10.57 -1.62
N GLU A 167 2.80 -11.74 -1.85
CA GLU A 167 3.07 -12.60 -3.00
C GLU A 167 2.36 -12.10 -4.28
N THR A 168 1.10 -11.63 -4.17
CA THR A 168 0.27 -11.34 -5.36
C THR A 168 0.33 -9.89 -5.83
N GLN A 169 0.74 -8.94 -5.00
CA GLN A 169 0.78 -7.53 -5.37
C GLN A 169 2.13 -6.88 -5.12
N PHE A 170 2.67 -7.01 -3.91
CA PHE A 170 3.89 -6.30 -3.54
C PHE A 170 5.11 -6.77 -4.35
N LEU A 171 5.36 -8.09 -4.41
CA LEU A 171 6.46 -8.61 -5.23
C LEU A 171 6.30 -8.36 -6.72
N PRO A 172 5.13 -8.60 -7.36
CA PRO A 172 4.93 -8.20 -8.74
C PRO A 172 5.17 -6.71 -8.97
N GLY A 173 4.73 -5.85 -8.04
CA GLY A 173 5.02 -4.42 -8.06
C GLY A 173 6.52 -4.12 -8.06
N MET A 174 7.28 -4.71 -7.12
CA MET A 174 8.74 -4.60 -7.07
C MET A 174 9.41 -5.09 -8.37
N LYS A 175 9.03 -6.27 -8.87
CA LYS A 175 9.57 -6.84 -10.11
C LYS A 175 9.28 -5.94 -11.32
N ASN A 176 8.12 -5.29 -11.36
CA ASN A 176 7.76 -4.37 -12.42
C ASN A 176 8.55 -3.05 -12.35
N ALA A 177 8.83 -2.54 -11.15
CA ALA A 177 9.67 -1.36 -10.96
C ALA A 177 11.10 -1.60 -11.49
N LEU A 178 11.61 -2.83 -11.36
CA LEU A 178 12.95 -3.22 -11.83
C LEU A 178 13.10 -3.37 -13.34
N ARG A 179 11.99 -3.49 -14.09
CA ARG A 179 12.02 -3.70 -15.54
C ARG A 179 12.02 -2.38 -16.34
N LYS A 180 11.97 -1.25 -15.66
CA LYS A 180 11.91 0.10 -16.24
C LYS A 180 13.22 0.84 -16.00
#